data_AF-C6L807-F1
#
_entry.id   AF-C6L807-F1
#
_cell.length_a   1.000
_cell.length_b   1.000
_cell.length_c   1.000
_cell.angle_alpha   90.00
_cell.angle_beta   90.00
_cell.angle_gamma   90.00
#
_symmetry.space_group_name_H-M   'P 1'
#
loop_
_entity.id
_entity.type
_entity.pdbx_description
1 polymer ?
#
loop_
_entity_poly.entity_id
_entity_poly.type
_entity_poly.pdbx_seq_one_letter_code
_entity_poly.pdbx_strand_id
1 'polypeptide(L)'
;CAHRACPLHLGSVNDGRVQCPYHGWEYSTDGKCEKMPSTRLLNVKIKSLPCFEKEGMIWVWPGNDPPAANLPSLKPPPGFQIHAELVIEIPVEHGLLLDNLLDLAHAPFTHTSTFAKGWSVPSLVKFLTPASGLQGYWDPYPIDMEFRPPCMVLSTIGISKPGKLEGQSTRECSTHLHQLHVCLPSTRQKTRLLYRMSLDFAPVLKQIPFMHYLWRHFAEQVLNEDLRFVLGQQE
;
A
#
# COMPACT_ATOMS: atom_id res chain seq x y z
N CYS A 1 -5.22 -11.17 -25.25
CA CYS A 1 -6.27 -11.22 -26.28
C CYS A 1 -6.57 -12.68 -26.62
N ALA A 2 -7.84 -13.08 -26.70
CA ALA A 2 -8.20 -14.49 -26.99
C ALA A 2 -7.80 -14.94 -28.41
N HIS A 3 -7.59 -14.02 -29.34
CA HIS A 3 -7.22 -14.37 -30.71
C HIS A 3 -5.79 -14.93 -30.82
N ARG A 4 -4.77 -14.17 -30.37
CA ARG A 4 -3.34 -14.51 -30.52
C ARG A 4 -2.50 -14.06 -29.32
N ALA A 5 -3.06 -14.12 -28.10
CA ALA A 5 -2.39 -13.75 -26.85
C ALA A 5 -1.81 -12.31 -26.76
N CYS A 6 -2.08 -11.43 -27.74
CA CYS A 6 -1.63 -10.04 -27.72
C CYS A 6 -2.06 -9.33 -26.41
N PRO A 7 -1.14 -8.63 -25.71
CA PRO A 7 -1.47 -7.90 -24.50
C PRO A 7 -2.47 -6.77 -24.79
N LEU A 8 -3.62 -6.80 -24.12
CA LEU A 8 -4.69 -5.81 -24.37
C LEU A 8 -4.36 -4.41 -23.82
N HIS A 9 -3.44 -4.31 -22.85
CA HIS A 9 -3.02 -3.02 -22.30
C HIS A 9 -2.21 -2.17 -23.30
N LEU A 10 -1.73 -2.77 -24.40
CA LEU A 10 -1.09 -2.06 -25.51
C LEU A 10 -2.12 -1.50 -26.52
N GLY A 11 -3.41 -1.75 -26.28
CA GLY A 11 -4.51 -1.34 -27.12
C GLY A 11 -5.07 0.04 -26.78
N SER A 12 -6.33 0.25 -27.18
CA SER A 12 -7.09 1.47 -26.91
C SER A 12 -8.44 1.15 -26.31
N VAL A 13 -9.13 2.17 -25.79
CA VAL A 13 -10.54 2.07 -25.41
C VAL A 13 -11.37 2.74 -26.51
N ASN A 14 -12.35 2.02 -27.05
CA ASN A 14 -13.28 2.50 -28.07
C ASN A 14 -14.71 2.28 -27.57
N ASP A 15 -15.47 3.34 -27.37
CA ASP A 15 -16.86 3.30 -26.86
C ASP A 15 -17.06 2.39 -25.63
N GLY A 16 -16.16 2.50 -24.64
CA GLY A 16 -16.21 1.68 -23.43
C GLY A 16 -15.78 0.22 -23.60
N ARG A 17 -15.24 -0.16 -24.76
CA ARG A 17 -14.67 -1.49 -25.04
C ARG A 17 -13.16 -1.41 -25.21
N VAL A 18 -12.44 -2.41 -24.69
CA VAL A 18 -10.99 -2.52 -24.95
C VAL A 18 -10.75 -3.11 -26.34
N GLN A 19 -10.00 -2.41 -27.18
CA GLN A 19 -9.65 -2.83 -28.52
C GLN A 19 -8.23 -3.40 -28.55
N CYS A 20 -8.08 -4.64 -29.03
CA CYS A 20 -6.79 -5.29 -29.23
C CYS A 20 -6.00 -4.59 -30.35
N PRO A 21 -4.74 -4.19 -30.11
CA PRO A 21 -3.95 -3.43 -31.10
C PRO A 21 -3.54 -4.28 -32.31
N TYR A 22 -3.59 -5.61 -32.20
CA TYR A 22 -3.11 -6.48 -33.28
C TYR A 22 -4.14 -6.62 -34.43
N HIS A 23 -5.40 -6.94 -34.10
CA HIS A 23 -6.42 -7.25 -35.12
C HIS A 23 -7.75 -6.53 -34.86
N GLY A 24 -7.77 -5.54 -33.97
CA GLY A 24 -8.95 -4.71 -33.70
C GLY A 24 -10.13 -5.43 -33.04
N TRP A 25 -9.90 -6.60 -32.42
CA TRP A 25 -10.93 -7.28 -31.64
C TRP A 25 -11.33 -6.42 -30.43
N GLU A 26 -12.62 -6.17 -30.24
CA GLU A 26 -13.12 -5.34 -29.13
C GLU A 26 -13.81 -6.21 -28.07
N TYR A 27 -13.54 -5.93 -26.79
CA TYR A 27 -14.12 -6.63 -25.65
C TYR A 27 -14.90 -5.67 -24.74
N SER A 28 -16.10 -6.07 -24.32
CA SER A 28 -16.91 -5.39 -23.31
C SER A 28 -16.30 -5.47 -21.91
N THR A 29 -16.91 -4.74 -20.96
CA THR A 29 -16.49 -4.71 -19.54
C THR A 29 -16.61 -6.06 -18.84
N ASP A 30 -17.54 -6.93 -19.27
CA ASP A 30 -17.65 -8.30 -18.77
C ASP A 30 -16.73 -9.29 -19.51
N GLY A 31 -15.94 -8.83 -20.48
CA GLY A 31 -14.96 -9.60 -21.23
C GLY A 31 -15.49 -10.32 -22.46
N LYS A 32 -16.75 -10.12 -22.85
CA LYS A 32 -17.31 -10.67 -24.09
C LYS A 32 -16.72 -9.95 -25.31
N CYS A 33 -16.34 -10.70 -26.34
CA CYS A 33 -15.87 -10.11 -27.58
C CYS A 33 -17.06 -9.65 -28.44
N GLU A 34 -17.20 -8.34 -28.63
CA GLU A 34 -18.33 -7.73 -29.34
C GLU A 34 -18.01 -7.37 -30.79
N LYS A 35 -16.72 -7.39 -31.17
CA LYS A 35 -16.29 -7.07 -32.53
C LYS A 35 -15.08 -7.89 -32.93
N MET A 36 -15.14 -8.49 -34.12
CA MET A 36 -14.06 -9.27 -34.73
C MET A 36 -13.90 -8.83 -36.19
N PRO A 37 -13.07 -7.82 -36.50
CA PRO A 37 -13.01 -7.23 -37.85
C PRO A 37 -12.72 -8.23 -38.98
N SER A 38 -11.97 -9.29 -38.67
CA SER A 38 -11.48 -10.26 -39.64
C SER A 38 -12.30 -11.55 -39.74
N THR A 39 -13.39 -11.71 -38.97
CA THR A 39 -14.21 -12.94 -38.96
C THR A 39 -15.63 -12.68 -38.47
N ARG A 40 -16.50 -13.69 -38.53
CA ARG A 40 -17.84 -13.62 -37.94
C ARG A 40 -17.75 -13.67 -36.42
N LEU A 41 -18.67 -12.99 -35.75
CA LEU A 41 -18.82 -13.01 -34.29
C LEU A 41 -19.04 -14.45 -33.80
N LEU A 42 -18.02 -14.99 -33.14
CA LEU A 42 -18.11 -16.22 -32.35
C LEU A 42 -18.32 -15.84 -30.88
N ASN A 43 -18.89 -16.75 -30.10
CA ASN A 43 -19.03 -16.54 -28.65
C ASN A 43 -17.67 -16.72 -27.95
N VAL A 44 -16.87 -15.65 -27.96
CA VAL A 44 -15.55 -15.60 -27.33
C VAL A 44 -15.60 -14.67 -26.13
N LYS A 45 -15.07 -15.13 -25.00
CA LYS A 45 -14.99 -14.37 -23.75
C LYS A 45 -13.58 -14.47 -23.16
N ILE A 46 -13.09 -13.37 -22.60
CA ILE A 46 -11.89 -13.34 -21.76
C ILE A 46 -12.29 -13.23 -20.30
N LYS A 47 -11.40 -13.63 -19.38
CA LYS A 47 -11.60 -13.42 -17.95
C LYS A 47 -11.70 -11.91 -17.68
N SER A 48 -12.81 -11.49 -17.09
CA SER A 48 -12.98 -10.17 -16.49
C SER A 48 -13.00 -10.33 -14.97
N LEU A 49 -12.39 -9.38 -14.26
CA LEU A 49 -12.36 -9.36 -12.79
C LEU A 49 -13.28 -8.23 -12.32
N PRO A 50 -14.10 -8.43 -11.28
CA PRO A 50 -14.86 -7.34 -10.68
C PRO A 50 -13.92 -6.22 -10.22
N CYS A 51 -14.24 -5.00 -10.64
CA CYS A 51 -13.49 -3.81 -10.29
C CYS A 51 -14.42 -2.76 -9.69
N PHE A 52 -13.93 -2.04 -8.69
CA PHE A 52 -14.67 -0.97 -8.01
C PHE A 52 -13.80 0.26 -7.86
N GLU A 53 -14.37 1.44 -8.11
CA GLU A 53 -13.72 2.70 -7.76
C GLU A 53 -14.17 3.12 -6.36
N LYS A 54 -13.21 3.36 -5.48
CA LYS A 54 -13.46 3.91 -4.14
C LYS A 54 -12.27 4.76 -3.71
N GLU A 55 -12.56 6.00 -3.29
CA GLU A 55 -11.56 6.91 -2.71
C GLU A 55 -10.37 7.21 -3.66
N GLY A 56 -10.66 7.34 -4.96
CA GLY A 56 -9.65 7.59 -6.00
C GLY A 56 -8.78 6.37 -6.34
N MET A 57 -9.16 5.18 -5.85
CA MET A 57 -8.44 3.92 -6.08
C MET A 57 -9.30 2.94 -6.86
N ILE A 58 -8.65 2.13 -7.70
CA ILE A 58 -9.26 1.00 -8.40
C ILE A 58 -8.99 -0.27 -7.61
N TRP A 59 -10.04 -0.86 -7.06
CA TRP A 59 -10.02 -2.14 -6.38
C TRP A 59 -10.33 -3.26 -7.36
N VAL A 60 -9.55 -4.33 -7.34
CA VAL A 60 -9.74 -5.51 -8.19
C VAL A 60 -9.98 -6.72 -7.29
N TRP A 61 -10.99 -7.51 -7.60
CA TRP A 61 -11.26 -8.77 -6.91
C TRP A 61 -10.72 -9.96 -7.73
N PRO A 62 -9.57 -10.55 -7.34
CA PRO A 62 -9.00 -11.69 -8.05
C PRO A 62 -9.61 -13.04 -7.66
N GLY A 63 -10.44 -13.07 -6.61
CA GLY A 63 -11.07 -14.28 -6.07
C GLY A 63 -12.14 -14.87 -7.00
N ASN A 64 -12.53 -16.11 -6.72
CA ASN A 64 -13.56 -16.82 -7.48
C ASN A 64 -14.98 -16.60 -6.91
N ASP A 65 -15.08 -16.29 -5.61
CA ASP A 65 -16.34 -15.97 -4.96
C ASP A 65 -16.81 -14.55 -5.30
N PRO A 66 -18.08 -14.19 -5.07
CA PRO A 66 -18.51 -12.80 -5.17
C PRO A 66 -17.69 -11.88 -4.25
N PRO A 67 -17.31 -10.67 -4.70
CA PRO A 67 -16.58 -9.73 -3.87
C PRO A 67 -17.37 -9.36 -2.62
N ALA A 68 -16.68 -9.21 -1.49
CA ALA A 68 -17.28 -8.70 -0.27
C ALA A 68 -17.87 -7.29 -0.49
N ALA A 69 -19.02 -7.00 0.11
CA ALA A 69 -19.71 -5.72 -0.05
C ALA A 69 -18.93 -4.52 0.53
N ASN A 70 -18.05 -4.76 1.50
CA ASN A 70 -17.37 -3.71 2.25
C ASN A 70 -15.88 -3.65 1.89
N LEU A 71 -15.52 -2.75 0.99
CA LEU A 71 -14.14 -2.38 0.74
C LEU A 71 -13.58 -1.58 1.94
N PRO A 72 -12.33 -1.83 2.38
CA PRO A 72 -11.73 -1.02 3.42
C PRO A 72 -11.57 0.45 2.95
N SER A 73 -11.48 1.37 3.90
CA SER A 73 -11.15 2.77 3.62
C SER A 73 -9.65 2.96 3.69
N LEU A 74 -9.10 3.73 2.75
CA LEU A 74 -7.71 4.15 2.71
C LEU A 74 -7.56 5.62 3.10
N LYS A 75 -8.65 6.27 3.52
CA LYS A 75 -8.60 7.62 4.10
C LYS A 75 -7.90 7.56 5.45
N PRO A 76 -7.16 8.62 5.80
CA PRO A 76 -6.61 8.73 7.14
C PRO A 76 -7.75 8.90 8.16
N PRO A 77 -7.48 8.65 9.46
CA PRO A 77 -8.45 8.88 10.52
C PRO A 77 -8.94 10.33 10.55
N PRO A 78 -10.13 10.60 11.12
CA PRO A 78 -10.61 11.97 11.31
C PRO A 78 -9.58 12.84 12.03
N GLY A 79 -9.38 14.08 11.55
CA GLY A 79 -8.38 15.02 12.09
C GLY A 79 -7.02 14.95 11.42
N PHE A 80 -6.69 13.86 10.72
CA PHE A 80 -5.41 13.72 10.01
C PHE A 80 -5.48 14.27 8.58
N GLN A 81 -4.38 14.87 8.12
CA GLN A 81 -4.20 15.33 6.76
C GLN A 81 -3.05 14.60 6.07
N ILE A 82 -3.28 14.14 4.84
CA ILE A 82 -2.24 13.51 4.02
C ILE A 82 -1.20 14.57 3.63
N HIS A 83 0.05 14.31 4.00
CA HIS A 83 1.24 15.14 3.71
C HIS A 83 2.13 14.51 2.63
N ALA A 84 2.15 13.17 2.53
CA ALA A 84 2.89 12.45 1.50
C ALA A 84 2.11 11.25 1.00
N GLU A 85 2.22 10.98 -0.31
CA GLU A 85 1.67 9.79 -0.96
C GLU A 85 2.68 9.32 -2.01
N LEU A 86 3.04 8.04 -1.98
CA LEU A 86 4.04 7.44 -2.86
C LEU A 86 3.55 6.09 -3.36
N VAL A 87 3.84 5.80 -4.63
CA VAL A 87 3.65 4.47 -5.21
C VAL A 87 4.99 4.01 -5.76
N ILE A 88 5.53 2.93 -5.21
CA ILE A 88 6.88 2.44 -5.51
C ILE A 88 6.81 0.95 -5.81
N GLU A 89 7.56 0.49 -6.82
CA GLU A 89 7.77 -0.94 -7.06
C GLU A 89 9.00 -1.39 -6.28
N ILE A 90 8.80 -2.39 -5.43
CA ILE A 90 9.79 -2.96 -4.53
C ILE A 90 10.12 -4.37 -5.02
N PRO A 91 11.42 -4.71 -5.22
CA PRO A 91 11.84 -6.02 -5.71
C PRO A 91 11.82 -7.11 -4.62
N VAL A 92 10.77 -7.13 -3.81
CA VAL A 92 10.58 -8.05 -2.69
C VAL A 92 9.15 -8.58 -2.70
N GLU A 93 9.00 -9.85 -2.34
CA GLU A 93 7.74 -10.55 -2.10
C GLU A 93 6.94 -9.88 -0.97
N HIS A 94 5.63 -9.75 -1.15
CA HIS A 94 4.81 -8.89 -0.28
C HIS A 94 4.73 -9.36 1.17
N GLY A 95 4.79 -10.66 1.45
CA GLY A 95 4.80 -11.23 2.79
C GLY A 95 6.05 -10.80 3.58
N LEU A 96 7.22 -10.89 2.95
CA LEU A 96 8.48 -10.44 3.57
C LEU A 96 8.43 -8.94 3.92
N LEU A 97 7.85 -8.12 3.02
CA LEU A 97 7.67 -6.69 3.28
C LEU A 97 6.67 -6.44 4.42
N LEU A 98 5.56 -7.19 4.48
CA LEU A 98 4.58 -7.08 5.56
C LEU A 98 5.21 -7.44 6.91
N ASP A 99 5.98 -8.52 6.98
CA ASP A 99 6.67 -8.95 8.19
C ASP A 99 7.66 -7.88 8.68
N ASN A 100 8.47 -7.33 7.78
CA ASN A 100 9.40 -6.25 8.10
C ASN A 100 8.68 -4.97 8.59
N LEU A 101 7.56 -4.58 7.98
CA LEU A 101 6.79 -3.40 8.39
C LEU A 101 6.09 -3.58 9.74
N LEU A 102 5.76 -4.82 10.11
CA LEU A 102 5.10 -5.15 11.38
C LEU A 102 6.07 -5.41 12.52
N ASP A 103 7.36 -5.61 12.24
CA ASP A 103 8.39 -5.80 13.26
C ASP A 103 9.06 -4.46 13.59
N LEU A 104 9.05 -4.06 14.86
CA LEU A 104 9.79 -2.88 15.32
C LEU A 104 11.13 -3.27 15.97
N ALA A 105 11.38 -4.56 16.20
CA ALA A 105 12.58 -5.03 16.88
C ALA A 105 13.86 -4.81 16.06
N HIS A 106 13.76 -4.75 14.72
CA HIS A 106 14.91 -4.44 13.86
C HIS A 106 15.26 -2.95 13.85
N ALA A 107 14.33 -2.06 14.21
CA ALA A 107 14.51 -0.62 14.03
C ALA A 107 15.79 -0.06 14.68
N PRO A 108 16.17 -0.42 15.93
CA PRO A 108 17.42 0.05 16.55
C PRO A 108 18.70 -0.36 15.80
N PHE A 109 18.64 -1.39 14.96
CA PHE A 109 19.78 -1.91 14.21
C PHE A 109 19.80 -1.38 12.77
N THR A 110 18.64 -1.33 12.13
CA THR A 110 18.50 -0.95 10.71
C THR A 110 18.39 0.56 10.51
N HIS A 111 17.63 1.25 11.37
CA HIS A 111 17.29 2.67 11.21
C HIS A 111 18.16 3.61 12.05
N THR A 112 19.45 3.30 12.14
CA THR A 112 20.42 4.07 12.94
C THR A 112 20.78 5.44 12.32
N SER A 113 20.59 5.60 11.01
CA SER A 113 20.78 6.85 10.27
C SER A 113 19.53 7.71 10.12
N THR A 114 18.34 7.13 10.35
CA THR A 114 17.06 7.81 10.17
C THR A 114 16.38 8.13 11.51
N PHE A 115 15.54 7.24 12.03
CA PHE A 115 14.63 7.55 13.14
C PHE A 115 14.92 6.81 14.44
N ALA A 116 15.67 5.70 14.41
CA ALA A 116 15.87 4.82 15.56
C ALA A 116 17.26 4.95 16.20
N LYS A 117 17.98 6.05 15.93
CA LYS A 117 19.32 6.26 16.49
C LYS A 117 19.26 6.32 18.03
N GLY A 118 19.89 5.34 18.67
CA GLY A 118 19.97 5.25 20.14
C GLY A 118 18.72 4.66 20.81
N TRP A 119 17.80 4.07 20.03
CA TRP A 119 16.67 3.31 20.57
C TRP A 119 17.15 2.03 21.24
N SER A 120 16.50 1.62 22.32
CA SER A 120 16.66 0.28 22.89
C SER A 120 15.78 -0.73 22.14
N VAL A 121 16.18 -2.01 22.17
CA VAL A 121 15.33 -3.09 21.67
C VAL A 121 14.01 -3.09 22.47
N PRO A 122 12.84 -3.15 21.81
CA PRO A 122 11.56 -3.24 22.50
C PRO A 122 11.52 -4.44 23.44
N SER A 123 11.05 -4.24 24.68
CA SER A 123 11.03 -5.30 25.69
C SER A 123 9.77 -6.17 25.63
N LEU A 124 8.69 -5.67 25.02
CA LEU A 124 7.41 -6.36 24.96
C LEU A 124 6.58 -5.91 23.75
N VAL A 125 5.89 -6.88 23.13
CA VAL A 125 4.85 -6.65 22.14
C VAL A 125 3.55 -7.24 22.68
N LYS A 126 2.49 -6.43 22.74
CA LYS A 126 1.15 -6.93 23.07
C LYS A 126 0.30 -6.99 21.83
N PHE A 127 0.02 -8.20 21.36
CA PHE A 127 -0.88 -8.44 20.25
C PHE A 127 -2.33 -8.50 20.73
N LEU A 128 -3.20 -7.77 20.04
CA LEU A 128 -4.64 -7.90 20.11
C LEU A 128 -5.10 -8.46 18.76
N THR A 129 -5.98 -9.45 18.80
CA THR A 129 -6.58 -10.07 17.60
C THR A 129 -8.08 -9.77 17.52
N PRO A 130 -8.49 -8.50 17.30
CA PRO A 130 -9.88 -8.21 16.98
C PRO A 130 -10.30 -8.85 15.64
N ALA A 131 -11.62 -8.98 15.44
CA ALA A 131 -12.18 -9.53 14.20
C ALA A 131 -11.78 -8.75 12.92
N SER A 132 -11.26 -7.52 13.06
CA SER A 132 -10.87 -6.63 11.97
C SER A 132 -9.40 -6.72 11.55
N GLY A 133 -8.52 -7.38 12.33
CA GLY A 133 -7.08 -7.38 12.07
C GLY A 133 -6.22 -7.74 13.29
N LEU A 134 -4.89 -7.79 13.09
CA LEU A 134 -3.91 -7.95 14.19
C LEU A 134 -3.41 -6.56 14.59
N GLN A 135 -3.56 -6.17 15.85
CA GLN A 135 -3.08 -4.90 16.37
C GLN A 135 -1.99 -5.13 17.42
N GLY A 136 -0.98 -4.28 17.49
CA GLY A 136 0.13 -4.35 18.42
C GLY A 136 0.52 -2.99 19.00
N TYR A 137 1.04 -3.00 20.21
CA TYR A 137 1.66 -1.85 20.88
C TYR A 137 3.06 -2.26 21.37
N TRP A 138 4.03 -1.35 21.27
CA TRP A 138 5.46 -1.62 21.52
C TRP A 138 5.98 -0.86 22.74
N ASP A 139 6.42 -1.54 23.79
CA ASP A 139 7.00 -0.87 24.98
C ASP A 139 8.50 -0.59 24.76
N PRO A 140 9.03 0.63 24.97
CA PRO A 140 8.41 1.84 25.54
C PRO A 140 7.99 2.91 24.52
N TYR A 141 7.77 2.53 23.27
CA TYR A 141 7.51 3.47 22.18
C TYR A 141 6.01 3.74 22.03
N PRO A 142 5.58 5.01 21.87
CA PRO A 142 4.19 5.33 21.59
C PRO A 142 3.86 5.03 20.12
N ILE A 143 3.91 3.75 19.75
CA ILE A 143 3.71 3.25 18.39
C ILE A 143 2.67 2.13 18.42
N ASP A 144 1.56 2.39 17.75
CA ASP A 144 0.50 1.42 17.51
C ASP A 144 0.64 0.92 16.08
N MET A 145 0.62 -0.39 15.88
CA MET A 145 0.63 -1.01 14.55
C MET A 145 -0.58 -1.90 14.37
N GLU A 146 -1.13 -1.95 13.16
CA GLU A 146 -2.26 -2.80 12.83
C GLU A 146 -2.09 -3.39 11.43
N PHE A 147 -2.18 -4.70 11.32
CA PHE A 147 -2.42 -5.39 10.06
C PHE A 147 -3.91 -5.40 9.75
N ARG A 148 -4.29 -4.89 8.57
CA ARG A 148 -5.65 -5.00 8.03
C ARG A 148 -5.66 -5.76 6.70
N PRO A 149 -6.57 -6.72 6.51
CA PRO A 149 -6.75 -7.39 5.23
C PRO A 149 -7.09 -6.40 4.09
N PRO A 150 -6.61 -6.64 2.85
CA PRO A 150 -5.90 -7.84 2.43
C PRO A 150 -4.38 -7.83 2.68
N CYS A 151 -3.72 -6.67 2.65
CA CYS A 151 -2.26 -6.55 2.77
C CYS A 151 -1.85 -5.15 3.22
N MET A 152 -2.52 -4.62 4.24
CA MET A 152 -2.29 -3.28 4.74
C MET A 152 -1.63 -3.29 6.11
N VAL A 153 -0.66 -2.41 6.31
CA VAL A 153 -0.07 -2.11 7.62
C VAL A 153 -0.35 -0.63 7.92
N LEU A 154 -1.04 -0.39 9.02
CA LEU A 154 -1.28 0.93 9.55
C LEU A 154 -0.39 1.12 10.77
N SER A 155 0.21 2.29 10.91
CA SER A 155 0.90 2.68 12.14
C SER A 155 0.46 4.06 12.60
N THR A 156 0.36 4.25 13.90
CA THR A 156 0.16 5.57 14.52
C THR A 156 1.26 5.78 15.54
N ILE A 157 2.03 6.84 15.34
CA ILE A 157 3.22 7.18 16.11
C ILE A 157 2.95 8.49 16.84
N GLY A 158 3.02 8.45 18.17
CA GLY A 158 2.94 9.63 19.02
C GLY A 158 4.24 10.43 18.97
N ILE A 159 4.14 11.73 18.69
CA ILE A 159 5.26 12.67 18.59
C ILE A 159 5.06 13.74 19.67
N SER A 160 6.09 14.02 20.47
CA SER A 160 6.05 15.10 21.47
C SER A 160 6.75 16.38 20.98
N LYS A 161 7.84 16.22 20.21
CA LYS A 161 8.57 17.27 19.48
C LYS A 161 9.00 16.69 18.12
N PRO A 162 9.21 17.50 17.06
CA PRO A 162 9.69 16.98 15.77
C PRO A 162 10.93 16.10 15.96
N GLY A 163 10.80 14.79 15.68
CA GLY A 163 11.89 13.82 15.81
C GLY A 163 12.17 13.27 17.22
N LYS A 164 11.33 13.52 18.24
CA LYS A 164 11.43 12.88 19.55
C LYS A 164 10.13 12.16 19.94
N LEU A 165 10.28 10.92 20.39
CA LEU A 165 9.22 10.13 21.02
C LEU A 165 9.26 10.40 22.53
N GLU A 166 8.18 10.92 23.11
CA GLU A 166 7.96 10.96 24.57
C GLU A 166 6.52 10.50 24.85
N GLY A 167 6.34 9.65 25.87
CA GLY A 167 5.07 9.02 26.23
C GLY A 167 5.18 7.51 26.22
N GLN A 168 4.48 6.82 27.13
CA GLN A 168 4.44 5.34 27.15
C GLN A 168 3.35 4.77 26.23
N SER A 169 2.41 5.62 25.81
CA SER A 169 1.29 5.27 24.94
C SER A 169 1.03 6.40 23.94
N THR A 170 0.60 6.04 22.72
CA THR A 170 0.10 6.98 21.71
C THR A 170 -0.92 7.95 22.28
N ARG A 171 -1.82 7.49 23.16
CA ARG A 171 -2.89 8.31 23.74
C ARG A 171 -2.41 9.47 24.61
N GLU A 172 -1.18 9.39 25.11
CA GLU A 172 -0.57 10.44 25.95
C GLU A 172 0.10 11.53 25.12
N CYS A 173 0.29 11.29 23.81
CA CYS A 173 0.93 12.23 22.91
C CYS A 173 -0.08 13.28 22.39
N SER A 174 0.39 14.50 22.20
CA SER A 174 -0.42 15.62 21.71
C SER A 174 -0.45 15.73 20.19
N THR A 175 0.51 15.10 19.51
CA THR A 175 0.62 15.11 18.05
C THR A 175 0.97 13.73 17.54
N HIS A 176 0.47 13.39 16.35
CA HIS A 176 0.57 12.05 15.80
C HIS A 176 0.94 12.05 14.32
N LEU A 177 1.77 11.07 13.97
CA LEU A 177 2.03 10.64 12.62
C LEU A 177 1.29 9.33 12.36
N HIS A 178 0.40 9.34 11.37
CA HIS A 178 -0.28 8.14 10.89
C HIS A 178 0.29 7.71 9.54
N GLN A 179 0.63 6.43 9.41
CA GLN A 179 1.14 5.87 8.17
C GLN A 179 0.26 4.72 7.70
N LEU A 180 0.06 4.63 6.39
CA LEU A 180 -0.61 3.52 5.73
C LEU A 180 0.31 2.96 4.65
N HIS A 181 0.59 1.67 4.75
CA HIS A 181 1.31 0.88 3.76
C HIS A 181 0.35 -0.14 3.15
N VAL A 182 0.17 -0.15 1.84
CA VAL A 182 -0.57 -1.19 1.11
C VAL A 182 0.41 -1.96 0.24
N CYS A 183 0.68 -3.21 0.59
CA CYS A 183 1.68 -4.07 -0.03
C CYS A 183 1.03 -4.94 -1.12
N LEU A 184 0.85 -4.39 -2.33
CA LEU A 184 0.15 -5.08 -3.42
C LEU A 184 1.09 -6.08 -4.14
N PRO A 185 0.81 -7.39 -4.13
CA PRO A 185 1.63 -8.35 -4.88
C PRO A 185 1.52 -8.07 -6.38
N SER A 186 2.63 -7.67 -7.00
CA SER A 186 2.71 -7.38 -8.44
C SER A 186 3.18 -8.61 -9.23
N THR A 187 4.22 -9.28 -8.72
CA THR A 187 4.67 -10.61 -9.18
C THR A 187 5.17 -11.40 -7.97
N ARG A 188 5.62 -12.66 -8.15
CA ARG A 188 6.12 -13.49 -7.04
C ARG A 188 7.29 -12.89 -6.24
N GLN A 189 8.02 -11.94 -6.81
CA GLN A 189 9.21 -11.33 -6.19
C GLN A 189 9.13 -9.80 -6.23
N LYS A 190 7.94 -9.25 -6.46
CA LYS A 190 7.74 -7.81 -6.57
C LYS A 190 6.45 -7.37 -5.91
N THR A 191 6.57 -6.29 -5.17
CA THR A 191 5.45 -5.66 -4.47
C THR A 191 5.32 -4.23 -4.96
N ARG A 192 4.11 -3.79 -5.25
CA ARG A 192 3.79 -2.37 -5.43
C ARG A 192 3.34 -1.84 -4.08
N LEU A 193 4.17 -1.00 -3.47
CA LEU A 193 3.86 -0.35 -2.22
C LEU A 193 3.16 0.98 -2.50
N LEU A 194 1.94 1.14 -1.98
CA LEU A 194 1.35 2.46 -1.76
C LEU A 194 1.65 2.87 -0.32
N TYR A 195 2.36 3.99 -0.16
CA TYR A 195 2.66 4.60 1.13
C TYR A 195 1.92 5.92 1.26
N ARG A 196 1.26 6.14 2.41
CA ARG A 196 0.69 7.44 2.78
C ARG A 196 1.17 7.84 4.17
N MET A 197 1.58 9.09 4.27
CA MET A 197 1.95 9.75 5.52
C MET A 197 0.94 10.86 5.82
N SER A 198 0.31 10.80 6.99
CA SER A 198 -0.68 11.78 7.44
C SER A 198 -0.36 12.30 8.83
N LEU A 199 -0.59 13.58 9.07
CA LEU A 199 -0.33 14.22 10.37
C LEU A 199 -1.64 14.85 10.87
N ASP A 200 -1.89 14.78 12.17
CA ASP A 200 -2.98 15.53 12.83
C ASP A 200 -2.54 16.95 13.24
N PHE A 201 -1.27 17.26 13.04
CA PHE A 201 -0.65 18.55 13.31
C PHE A 201 -0.08 19.18 12.03
N ALA A 202 0.29 20.46 12.13
CA ALA A 202 1.00 21.21 11.10
C ALA A 202 0.38 21.18 9.68
N PRO A 203 -0.94 21.46 9.52
CA PRO A 203 -1.64 21.41 8.22
C PRO A 203 -1.04 22.37 7.16
N VAL A 204 -0.34 23.41 7.62
CA VAL A 204 0.32 24.40 6.75
C VAL A 204 1.48 23.79 5.97
N LEU A 205 2.13 22.73 6.47
CA LEU A 205 3.27 22.10 5.77
C LEU A 205 2.91 21.59 4.39
N LYS A 206 1.65 21.17 4.18
CA LYS A 206 1.14 20.74 2.87
C LYS A 206 1.11 21.87 1.82
N GLN A 207 1.00 23.12 2.27
CA GLN A 207 0.92 24.29 1.39
C GLN A 207 2.31 24.80 0.98
N ILE A 208 3.38 24.34 1.66
CA ILE A 208 4.74 24.72 1.31
C ILE A 208 5.08 24.11 -0.06
N PRO A 209 5.44 24.94 -1.05
CA PRO A 209 5.84 24.44 -2.36
C PRO A 209 6.98 23.43 -2.25
N PHE A 210 6.95 22.37 -3.06
CA PHE A 210 7.98 21.33 -3.13
C PHE A 210 8.19 20.46 -1.87
N MET A 211 7.41 20.67 -0.79
CA MET A 211 7.53 19.87 0.45
C MET A 211 7.31 18.37 0.22
N HIS A 212 6.51 17.99 -0.78
CA HIS A 212 6.30 16.60 -1.18
C HIS A 212 7.59 15.89 -1.63
N TYR A 213 8.56 16.60 -2.22
CA TYR A 213 9.86 16.03 -2.58
C TYR A 213 10.69 15.69 -1.34
N LEU A 214 10.63 16.54 -0.31
CA LEU A 214 11.31 16.27 0.96
C LEU A 214 10.72 15.04 1.65
N TRP A 215 9.39 14.96 1.72
CA TRP A 215 8.73 13.78 2.30
C TRP A 215 9.03 12.50 1.52
N ARG A 216 9.04 12.60 0.19
CA ARG A 216 9.44 11.50 -0.68
C ARG A 216 10.86 11.04 -0.40
N HIS A 217 11.80 11.97 -0.29
CA HIS A 217 13.20 11.67 0.00
C HIS A 217 13.35 10.93 1.33
N PHE A 218 12.69 11.38 2.39
CA PHE A 218 12.74 10.70 3.68
C PHE A 218 12.13 9.30 3.64
N ALA A 219 10.98 9.13 2.98
CA ALA A 219 10.35 7.82 2.83
C ALA A 219 11.24 6.85 2.03
N GLU A 220 11.84 7.32 0.93
CA GLU A 220 12.79 6.51 0.15
C GLU A 220 14.05 6.15 0.95
N GLN A 221 14.57 7.05 1.78
CA GLN A 221 15.71 6.74 2.66
C GLN A 221 15.39 5.62 3.64
N VAL A 222 14.26 5.72 4.35
CA VAL A 222 13.83 4.70 5.32
C VAL A 222 13.61 3.36 4.63
N LEU A 223 12.87 3.35 3.51
CA LEU A 223 12.61 2.12 2.73
C LEU A 223 13.91 1.47 2.23
N ASN A 224 14.90 2.26 1.82
CA ASN A 224 16.18 1.73 1.33
C ASN A 224 17.02 1.09 2.45
N GLU A 225 16.90 1.54 3.70
CA GLU A 225 17.58 0.92 4.84
C GLU A 225 17.04 -0.48 5.10
N ASP A 226 15.71 -0.66 5.03
CA ASP A 226 15.06 -1.98 5.16
C ASP A 226 15.38 -2.89 3.99
N LEU A 227 15.29 -2.36 2.76
CA LEU A 227 15.38 -3.13 1.52
C LEU A 227 16.64 -3.97 1.42
N ARG A 228 17.78 -3.46 1.91
CA ARG A 228 19.05 -4.20 1.89
C ARG A 228 18.96 -5.55 2.61
N PHE A 229 18.20 -5.63 3.69
CA PHE A 229 18.07 -6.84 4.49
C PHE A 229 17.00 -7.77 3.94
N VAL A 230 15.84 -7.21 3.58
CA VAL A 230 14.71 -8.01 3.08
C VAL A 230 15.04 -8.65 1.72
N LEU A 231 15.87 -7.99 0.89
CA LEU A 231 16.38 -8.59 -0.34
C LEU A 231 17.21 -9.85 -0.08
N GLY A 232 18.08 -9.82 0.93
CA GLY A 232 18.89 -10.98 1.29
C GLY A 232 18.08 -12.16 1.88
N GLN A 233 16.87 -11.92 2.39
CA GLN A 233 15.97 -12.98 2.85
C GLN A 233 15.19 -13.65 1.71
N GLN A 234 15.05 -12.97 0.58
CA GLN A 234 14.34 -13.48 -0.60
C GLN A 234 15.20 -14.38 -1.48
N GLU A 235 16.53 -14.21 -1.44
CA GLU A 235 17.51 -15.05 -2.15
C GLU A 235 17.56 -16.49 -1.62
#